data_AF-A0A1I3R7V7-F1
#
_entry.id   AF-A0A1I3R7V7-F1
#
_cell.length_a   1.000
_cell.length_b   1.000
_cell.length_c   1.000
_cell.angle_alpha   90.00
_cell.angle_beta   90.00
_cell.angle_gamma   90.00
#
_symmetry.space_group_name_H-M   'P 1'
#
loop_
_entity.id
_entity.type
_entity.pdbx_description
1 polymer ?
#
loop_
_entity_poly.entity_id
_entity_poly.type
_entity_poly.pdbx_seq_one_letter_code
_entity_poly.pdbx_strand_id
1 'polypeptide(L)'
;MPITTPELHWSKPNGMLPNSRFPLLVHRNGVPGGGEDALIERFRTHSWLNNWRYPGVYMYPHFHSTTHECLGVATGWMEVELFGVGGVRVRAEAGDVIVMPAGVSHCMVAHSDDIRMVGGYPDGRDWDNVQEKHLTEETRRAAAKRIMMLPIPGADPVTGKAMQEWIDAPSSVDADLNDFRDNLDPM
;
A
#
# COMPACT_ATOMS: atom_id res chain seq x y z
N MET A 1 -22.45 -3.31 10.28
CA MET A 1 -22.71 -2.25 9.29
C MET A 1 -22.45 -2.81 7.90
N PRO A 2 -23.10 -2.34 6.82
CA PRO A 2 -22.77 -2.79 5.48
C PRO A 2 -21.32 -2.39 5.17
N ILE A 3 -20.53 -3.35 4.71
CA ILE A 3 -19.17 -3.11 4.21
C ILE A 3 -19.33 -2.23 2.96
N THR A 4 -18.74 -1.04 3.00
CA THR A 4 -18.77 -0.08 1.89
C THR A 4 -17.71 -0.44 0.85
N THR A 5 -17.99 -0.17 -0.42
CA THR A 5 -16.99 -0.22 -1.49
C THR A 5 -15.80 0.68 -1.14
N PRO A 6 -14.55 0.23 -1.30
CA PRO A 6 -13.38 1.06 -1.01
C PRO A 6 -13.26 2.24 -1.99
N GLU A 7 -12.68 3.34 -1.52
CA GLU A 7 -12.21 4.41 -2.41
C GLU A 7 -10.99 3.90 -3.20
N LEU A 8 -10.89 4.28 -4.48
CA LEU A 8 -9.82 3.85 -5.37
C LEU A 8 -8.94 5.03 -5.76
N HIS A 9 -7.64 4.90 -5.50
CA HIS A 9 -6.63 5.87 -5.92
C HIS A 9 -5.66 5.23 -6.90
N TRP A 10 -5.70 5.68 -8.15
CA TRP A 10 -4.89 5.14 -9.23
C TRP A 10 -3.55 5.85 -9.34
N SER A 11 -2.55 5.07 -9.72
CA SER A 11 -1.20 5.56 -9.97
C SER A 11 -0.67 4.99 -11.27
N LYS A 12 0.42 5.59 -11.75
CA LYS A 12 1.22 5.07 -12.86
C LYS A 12 2.69 5.28 -12.53
N PRO A 13 3.61 4.56 -13.20
CA PRO A 13 5.03 4.87 -13.10
C PRO A 13 5.29 6.35 -13.34
N ASN A 14 6.15 6.94 -12.52
CA ASN A 14 6.47 8.36 -12.59
C ASN A 14 7.96 8.58 -12.32
N GLY A 15 8.73 8.90 -13.36
CA GLY A 15 10.18 8.99 -13.30
C GLY A 15 10.79 7.69 -12.76
N MET A 16 11.52 7.79 -11.64
CA MET A 16 12.16 6.64 -10.99
C MET A 16 11.20 5.75 -10.20
N LEU A 17 9.96 6.20 -9.95
CA LEU A 17 9.01 5.50 -9.09
C LEU A 17 8.25 4.45 -9.91
N PRO A 18 8.29 3.16 -9.53
CA PRO A 18 7.50 2.14 -10.18
C PRO A 18 6.00 2.40 -10.04
N ASN A 19 5.55 2.84 -8.85
CA ASN A 19 4.12 2.89 -8.50
C ASN A 19 3.45 1.54 -8.82
N SER A 20 2.13 1.51 -9.04
CA SER A 20 1.44 0.26 -9.30
C SER A 20 0.34 0.40 -10.33
N ARG A 21 0.13 -0.68 -11.09
CA ARG A 21 -1.07 -0.85 -11.93
C ARG A 21 -2.33 -1.09 -11.10
N PHE A 22 -2.18 -1.55 -9.87
CA PHE A 22 -3.32 -1.76 -8.97
C PHE A 22 -3.70 -0.44 -8.32
N PRO A 23 -5.01 -0.19 -8.10
CA PRO A 23 -5.44 0.95 -7.32
C PRO A 23 -5.06 0.74 -5.85
N LEU A 24 -4.62 1.80 -5.19
CA LEU A 24 -4.62 1.85 -3.73
C LEU A 24 -6.08 1.91 -3.26
N LEU A 25 -6.40 1.10 -2.25
CA LEU A 25 -7.75 0.99 -1.70
C LEU A 25 -7.81 1.70 -0.35
N VAL A 26 -8.85 2.49 -0.12
CA VAL A 26 -9.14 3.05 1.21
C VAL A 26 -10.50 2.57 1.68
N HIS A 27 -10.49 1.71 2.70
CA HIS A 27 -11.69 1.26 3.39
C HIS A 27 -12.01 2.21 4.53
N ARG A 28 -12.97 3.10 4.30
CA ARG A 28 -13.48 3.99 5.35
C ARG A 28 -14.19 3.20 6.43
N ASN A 29 -13.78 3.40 7.68
CA ASN A 29 -14.33 2.70 8.84
C ASN A 29 -14.33 1.16 8.67
N GLY A 30 -13.29 0.61 8.02
CA GLY A 30 -13.16 -0.82 7.73
C GLY A 30 -13.06 -1.69 8.99
N VAL A 31 -12.48 -1.15 10.07
CA VAL A 31 -12.53 -1.73 11.41
C VAL A 31 -13.17 -0.72 12.36
N PRO A 32 -14.50 -0.81 12.59
CA PRO A 32 -15.22 0.21 13.34
C PRO A 32 -14.64 0.50 14.72
N GLY A 33 -14.36 1.77 14.98
CA GLY A 33 -13.77 2.25 16.24
C GLY A 33 -12.25 2.10 16.35
N GLY A 34 -11.59 1.52 15.33
CA GLY A 34 -10.14 1.33 15.34
C GLY A 34 -9.68 0.37 16.45
N GLY A 35 -8.59 0.73 17.12
CA GLY A 35 -7.94 -0.07 18.17
C GLY A 35 -6.89 -1.05 17.60
N GLU A 36 -5.70 -1.07 18.21
CA GLU A 36 -4.58 -1.86 17.71
C GLU A 36 -4.90 -3.37 17.70
N ASP A 37 -5.52 -3.88 18.77
CA ASP A 37 -5.83 -5.31 18.87
C ASP A 37 -6.95 -5.73 17.91
N ALA A 38 -7.98 -4.88 17.72
CA ALA A 38 -9.06 -5.15 16.77
C ALA A 38 -8.56 -5.16 15.32
N LEU A 39 -7.65 -4.25 14.97
CA LEU A 39 -7.00 -4.22 13.66
C LEU A 39 -6.12 -5.46 13.44
N ILE A 40 -5.29 -5.82 14.41
CA ILE A 40 -4.44 -7.02 14.33
C ILE A 40 -5.30 -8.28 14.18
N GLU A 41 -6.34 -8.44 14.99
CA GLU A 41 -7.26 -9.57 14.88
C GLU A 41 -7.91 -9.61 13.49
N ARG A 42 -8.34 -8.45 12.98
CA ARG A 42 -8.94 -8.34 11.65
C ARG A 42 -7.98 -8.80 10.56
N PHE A 43 -6.78 -8.23 10.53
CA PHE A 43 -5.77 -8.54 9.52
C PHE A 43 -5.37 -10.01 9.57
N ARG A 44 -5.13 -10.56 10.77
CA ARG A 44 -4.74 -11.96 10.95
C ARG A 44 -5.81 -12.95 10.50
N THR A 45 -7.08 -12.62 10.73
CA THR A 45 -8.21 -13.45 10.27
C THR A 45 -8.22 -13.61 8.74
N HIS A 46 -7.62 -12.66 8.01
CA HIS A 46 -7.56 -12.66 6.55
C HIS A 46 -6.15 -12.88 6.00
N SER A 47 -5.26 -13.48 6.80
CA SER A 47 -3.88 -13.78 6.42
C SER A 47 -3.01 -12.56 6.12
N TRP A 48 -3.35 -11.38 6.65
CA TRP A 48 -2.44 -10.22 6.70
C TRP A 48 -1.69 -10.25 8.03
N LEU A 49 -0.49 -10.83 7.98
CA LEU A 49 0.32 -11.18 9.16
C LEU A 49 1.54 -10.26 9.26
N ASN A 50 2.55 -10.68 10.03
CA ASN A 50 3.77 -9.90 10.30
C ASN A 50 3.43 -8.47 10.79
N ASN A 51 2.44 -8.40 11.68
CA ASN A 51 1.86 -7.12 12.09
C ASN A 51 2.78 -6.36 13.04
N TRP A 52 2.80 -5.04 12.88
CA TRP A 52 3.53 -4.11 13.75
C TRP A 52 2.60 -3.05 14.32
N ARG A 53 3.05 -2.37 15.37
CA ARG A 53 2.39 -1.22 16.00
C ARG A 53 3.36 -0.05 16.01
N TYR A 54 2.96 1.12 15.51
CA TYR A 54 3.83 2.29 15.46
C TYR A 54 3.03 3.60 15.44
N PRO A 55 3.54 4.72 15.99
CA PRO A 55 2.89 6.02 15.85
C PRO A 55 3.09 6.59 14.42
N GLY A 56 2.35 6.05 13.45
CA GLY A 56 2.39 6.48 12.04
C GLY A 56 3.18 5.54 11.13
N VAL A 57 3.62 6.07 9.99
CA VAL A 57 4.59 5.47 9.05
C VAL A 57 5.80 6.41 8.88
N TYR A 58 6.79 6.04 8.08
CA TYR A 58 7.96 6.91 7.88
C TYR A 58 7.57 8.28 7.28
N MET A 59 8.26 9.32 7.73
CA MET A 59 8.09 10.71 7.26
C MET A 59 8.97 11.05 6.05
N TYR A 60 9.60 10.05 5.44
CA TYR A 60 10.35 10.19 4.20
C TYR A 60 9.70 9.37 3.09
N PRO A 61 9.71 9.84 1.83
CA PRO A 61 9.15 9.08 0.71
C PRO A 61 9.86 7.73 0.52
N HIS A 62 9.08 6.66 0.53
CA HIS A 62 9.56 5.30 0.36
C HIS A 62 8.47 4.39 -0.19
N PHE A 63 8.87 3.21 -0.65
CA PHE A 63 7.96 2.14 -1.05
C PHE A 63 8.52 0.76 -0.71
N HIS A 64 7.65 -0.25 -0.79
CA HIS A 64 7.98 -1.66 -0.66
C HIS A 64 7.96 -2.33 -2.04
N SER A 65 9.01 -3.07 -2.37
CA SER A 65 9.12 -3.83 -3.63
C SER A 65 8.88 -5.34 -3.46
N THR A 66 8.97 -5.85 -2.24
CA THR A 66 8.84 -7.29 -1.94
C THR A 66 7.44 -7.72 -1.46
N THR A 67 6.55 -6.77 -1.15
CA THR A 67 5.21 -7.08 -0.63
C THR A 67 4.22 -5.92 -0.81
N HIS A 68 2.94 -6.26 -0.89
CA HIS A 68 1.84 -5.32 -0.62
C HIS A 68 1.73 -5.07 0.89
N GLU A 69 1.10 -3.97 1.28
CA GLU A 69 0.95 -3.59 2.69
C GLU A 69 -0.49 -3.19 3.00
N CYS A 70 -0.99 -3.50 4.20
CA CYS A 70 -2.18 -2.88 4.75
C CYS A 70 -1.82 -2.04 5.97
N LEU A 71 -2.41 -0.84 6.07
CA LEU A 71 -2.21 0.12 7.14
C LEU A 71 -3.55 0.46 7.77
N GLY A 72 -3.75 0.10 9.02
CA GLY A 72 -4.94 0.44 9.80
C GLY A 72 -4.68 1.54 10.80
N VAL A 73 -5.54 2.55 10.84
CA VAL A 73 -5.46 3.62 11.86
C VAL A 73 -6.15 3.13 13.13
N ALA A 74 -5.38 2.91 14.18
CA ALA A 74 -5.91 2.44 15.46
C ALA A 74 -6.54 3.57 16.28
N THR A 75 -5.88 4.72 16.36
CA THR A 75 -6.34 5.92 17.06
C THR A 75 -5.85 7.18 16.34
N GLY A 76 -6.54 8.30 16.56
CA GLY A 76 -6.16 9.58 15.96
C GLY A 76 -6.38 9.62 14.45
N TRP A 77 -5.52 10.36 13.76
CA TRP A 77 -5.50 10.48 12.30
C TRP A 77 -4.10 10.73 11.75
N MET A 78 -3.88 10.36 10.49
CA MET A 78 -2.70 10.75 9.71
C MET A 78 -3.09 11.23 8.31
N GLU A 79 -2.26 12.07 7.71
CA GLU A 79 -2.26 12.39 6.30
C GLU A 79 -1.03 11.75 5.65
N VAL A 80 -1.28 10.96 4.60
CA VAL A 80 -0.25 10.28 3.81
C VAL A 80 -0.20 10.92 2.44
N GLU A 81 0.99 11.32 2.01
CA GLU A 81 1.27 11.70 0.63
C GLU A 81 1.66 10.45 -0.15
N LEU A 82 1.03 10.25 -1.31
CA LEU A 82 1.05 9.05 -2.13
C LEU A 82 1.55 9.36 -3.55
N PHE A 83 2.11 8.35 -4.19
CA PHE A 83 2.55 8.34 -5.61
C PHE A 83 3.75 9.24 -5.91
N GLY A 84 4.53 9.56 -4.88
CA GLY A 84 5.72 10.40 -4.94
C GLY A 84 5.51 11.78 -4.35
N VAL A 85 6.61 12.52 -4.19
CA VAL A 85 6.62 13.88 -3.62
C VAL A 85 5.66 14.81 -4.38
N GLY A 86 4.77 15.47 -3.65
CA GLY A 86 3.76 16.38 -4.21
C GLY A 86 2.60 15.65 -4.93
N GLY A 87 2.46 14.34 -4.70
CA GLY A 87 1.38 13.53 -5.25
C GLY A 87 0.05 13.68 -4.49
N VAL A 88 -0.71 12.60 -4.44
CA VAL A 88 -2.06 12.61 -3.85
C VAL A 88 -1.96 12.54 -2.33
N ARG A 89 -2.73 13.37 -1.63
CA ARG A 89 -2.82 13.32 -0.17
C ARG A 89 -4.11 12.67 0.28
N VAL A 90 -3.99 11.68 1.15
CA VAL A 90 -5.12 10.97 1.76
C VAL A 90 -5.02 11.12 3.26
N ARG A 91 -6.08 11.68 3.85
CA ARG A 91 -6.28 11.65 5.30
C ARG A 91 -6.98 10.35 5.68
N ALA A 92 -6.47 9.66 6.69
CA ALA A 92 -7.07 8.45 7.27
C ALA A 92 -7.24 8.64 8.77
N GLU A 93 -8.38 8.19 9.30
CA GLU A 93 -8.76 8.35 10.70
C GLU A 93 -9.05 7.00 11.36
N ALA A 94 -9.14 6.97 12.68
CA ALA A 94 -9.33 5.74 13.45
C ALA A 94 -10.42 4.82 12.84
N GLY A 95 -10.04 3.58 12.55
CA GLY A 95 -10.85 2.56 11.91
C GLY A 95 -10.73 2.47 10.40
N ASP A 96 -10.14 3.46 9.73
CA ASP A 96 -9.80 3.39 8.31
C ASP A 96 -8.66 2.40 8.08
N VAL A 97 -8.72 1.70 6.93
CA VAL A 97 -7.65 0.81 6.46
C VAL A 97 -7.27 1.17 5.04
N ILE A 98 -5.98 1.41 4.82
CA ILE A 98 -5.38 1.61 3.50
C ILE A 98 -4.76 0.29 3.05
N VAL A 99 -5.09 -0.16 1.84
CA VAL A 99 -4.42 -1.32 1.21
C VAL A 99 -3.55 -0.79 0.08
N MET A 100 -2.25 -0.94 0.27
CA MET A 100 -1.21 -0.31 -0.52
C MET A 100 -0.53 -1.33 -1.43
N PRO A 101 -0.64 -1.16 -2.76
CA PRO A 101 0.11 -1.95 -3.70
C PRO A 101 1.63 -1.75 -3.55
N ALA A 102 2.41 -2.82 -3.74
CA ALA A 102 3.86 -2.71 -3.86
C ALA A 102 4.24 -1.71 -4.96
N GLY A 103 5.31 -0.95 -4.73
CA GLY A 103 5.76 0.10 -5.63
C GLY A 103 5.14 1.48 -5.39
N VAL A 104 3.99 1.58 -4.73
CA VAL A 104 3.38 2.87 -4.38
C VAL A 104 4.26 3.59 -3.37
N SER A 105 4.83 4.72 -3.81
CA SER A 105 5.56 5.57 -2.90
C SER A 105 4.63 6.32 -1.95
N HIS A 106 5.01 6.38 -0.68
CA HIS A 106 4.23 7.02 0.34
C HIS A 106 5.09 7.59 1.47
N CYS A 107 4.56 8.59 2.18
CA CYS A 107 5.09 9.07 3.45
C CYS A 107 4.02 9.77 4.29
N MET A 108 4.20 9.78 5.61
CA MET A 108 3.36 10.56 6.52
C MET A 108 3.77 12.04 6.49
N VAL A 109 2.81 12.92 6.23
CA VAL A 109 3.03 14.39 6.12
C VAL A 109 2.32 15.21 7.19
N ALA A 110 1.30 14.66 7.85
CA ALA A 110 0.67 15.24 9.02
C ALA A 110 0.02 14.14 9.88
N HIS A 111 -0.17 14.40 11.18
CA HIS A 111 -0.85 13.47 12.09
C HIS A 111 -1.37 14.18 13.34
N SER A 112 -2.27 13.52 14.08
CA SER A 112 -2.60 13.91 15.46
C SER A 112 -1.55 13.45 16.47
N ASP A 113 -1.55 14.03 17.66
CA ASP A 113 -0.63 13.67 18.75
C ASP A 113 -0.83 12.23 19.26
N ASP A 114 -2.03 11.69 19.10
CA ASP A 114 -2.45 10.37 19.58
C ASP A 114 -2.45 9.29 18.48
N ILE A 115 -1.83 9.55 17.33
CA ILE A 115 -1.78 8.62 16.20
C ILE A 115 -1.17 7.27 16.61
N ARG A 116 -1.90 6.19 16.31
CA ARG A 116 -1.39 4.82 16.35
C ARG A 116 -1.81 4.08 15.10
N MET A 117 -0.88 3.34 14.53
CA MET A 117 -1.05 2.56 13.30
C MET A 117 -0.73 1.10 13.58
N VAL A 118 -1.45 0.23 12.87
CA VAL A 118 -1.12 -1.19 12.72
C VAL A 118 -0.84 -1.45 11.25
N GLY A 119 0.30 -2.06 10.96
CA GLY A 119 0.58 -2.58 9.62
C GLY A 119 0.44 -4.08 9.51
N GLY A 120 0.40 -4.58 8.29
CA GLY A 120 0.41 -6.01 8.00
C GLY A 120 0.73 -6.30 6.54
N TYR A 121 1.18 -7.53 6.30
CA TYR A 121 1.63 -7.98 4.99
C TYR A 121 0.95 -9.31 4.63
N PRO A 122 0.54 -9.50 3.37
CA PRO A 122 -0.18 -10.70 2.94
C PRO A 122 0.72 -11.93 3.14
N ASP A 123 0.14 -12.96 3.75
CA ASP A 123 0.76 -14.22 4.15
C ASP A 123 2.01 -14.06 5.05
N GLY A 124 2.19 -12.88 5.66
CA GLY A 124 3.32 -12.59 6.53
C GLY A 124 4.65 -12.40 5.79
N ARG A 125 4.60 -11.96 4.53
CA ARG A 125 5.80 -11.59 3.76
C ARG A 125 6.66 -10.55 4.49
N ASP A 126 7.95 -10.61 4.23
CA ASP A 126 8.90 -9.57 4.63
C ASP A 126 8.87 -8.38 3.66
N TRP A 127 9.16 -7.21 4.22
CA TRP A 127 9.20 -5.94 3.48
C TRP A 127 10.65 -5.42 3.39
N ASP A 128 10.99 -4.86 2.24
CA ASP A 128 12.16 -4.00 2.05
C ASP A 128 11.75 -2.53 2.14
N ASN A 129 12.65 -1.60 2.49
CA ASN A 129 12.31 -0.17 2.51
C ASN A 129 13.16 0.58 1.48
N VAL A 130 12.56 0.85 0.33
CA VAL A 130 13.23 1.54 -0.78
C VAL A 130 12.92 3.04 -0.68
N GLN A 131 13.90 3.82 -0.24
CA GLN A 131 13.77 5.27 -0.14
C GLN A 131 14.02 5.94 -1.49
N GLU A 132 13.14 6.85 -1.89
CA GLU A 132 13.22 7.49 -3.21
C GLU A 132 14.58 8.17 -3.47
N LYS A 133 15.11 8.87 -2.48
CA LYS A 133 16.38 9.60 -2.55
C LYS A 133 17.61 8.73 -2.82
N HIS A 134 17.49 7.41 -2.68
CA HIS A 134 18.57 6.44 -2.86
C HIS A 134 18.39 5.59 -4.12
N LEU A 135 17.35 5.83 -4.91
CA LEU A 135 17.11 5.11 -6.15
C LEU A 135 18.20 5.38 -7.19
N THR A 136 18.73 4.30 -7.73
CA THR A 136 19.48 4.26 -8.98
C THR A 136 18.64 3.55 -10.04
N GLU A 137 19.02 3.70 -11.31
CA GLU A 137 18.39 2.95 -12.41
C GLU A 137 18.47 1.42 -12.22
N GLU A 138 19.59 0.92 -11.69
CA GLU A 138 19.76 -0.50 -11.40
C GLU A 138 18.78 -0.97 -10.33
N THR A 139 18.72 -0.27 -9.20
CA THR A 139 17.82 -0.63 -8.09
C THR A 139 16.35 -0.44 -8.47
N ARG A 140 16.03 0.55 -9.30
CA ARG A 140 14.69 0.75 -9.86
C ARG A 140 14.27 -0.46 -10.69
N ARG A 141 15.12 -0.91 -11.62
CA ARG A 141 14.82 -2.09 -12.47
C ARG A 141 14.61 -3.34 -11.63
N ALA A 142 15.48 -3.57 -10.64
CA ALA A 142 15.35 -4.69 -9.72
C ALA A 142 14.03 -4.64 -8.92
N ALA A 143 13.67 -3.47 -8.37
CA ALA A 143 12.42 -3.28 -7.65
C ALA A 143 11.18 -3.53 -8.53
N ALA A 144 11.16 -2.98 -9.75
CA ALA A 144 10.08 -3.19 -10.70
C ALA A 144 9.88 -4.68 -11.03
N LYS A 145 10.97 -5.44 -11.22
CA LYS A 145 10.91 -6.89 -11.45
C LYS A 145 10.28 -7.62 -10.26
N ARG A 146 10.65 -7.28 -9.02
CA ARG A 146 10.04 -7.88 -7.81
C ARG A 146 8.54 -7.59 -7.74
N ILE A 147 8.16 -6.33 -7.92
CA ILE A 147 6.76 -5.88 -7.87
C ILE A 147 5.89 -6.67 -8.86
N MET A 148 6.36 -6.86 -10.11
CA MET A 148 5.62 -7.61 -11.13
C MET A 148 5.43 -9.10 -10.82
N MET A 149 6.26 -9.68 -9.94
CA MET A 149 6.16 -11.09 -9.55
C MET A 149 5.26 -11.31 -8.34
N LEU A 150 4.76 -10.25 -7.70
CA LEU A 150 3.90 -10.38 -6.53
C LEU A 150 2.50 -10.85 -6.93
N PRO A 151 1.95 -11.86 -6.23
CA PRO A 151 0.58 -12.29 -6.45
C PRO A 151 -0.40 -11.26 -5.88
N ILE A 152 -1.60 -11.21 -6.45
CA ILE A 152 -2.75 -10.58 -5.77
C ILE A 152 -2.99 -11.37 -4.46
N PRO A 153 -3.09 -10.70 -3.30
CA PRO A 153 -3.40 -11.38 -2.03
C PRO A 153 -4.70 -12.19 -2.11
N GLY A 154 -4.74 -13.32 -1.39
CA GLY A 154 -5.90 -14.22 -1.44
C GLY A 154 -7.20 -13.62 -0.89
N ALA A 155 -7.10 -12.63 0.00
CA ALA A 155 -8.24 -11.95 0.59
C ALA A 155 -7.93 -10.49 0.92
N ASP A 156 -8.94 -9.63 0.83
CA ASP A 156 -8.91 -8.26 1.30
C ASP A 156 -8.81 -8.22 2.84
N PRO A 157 -7.93 -7.37 3.43
CA PRO A 157 -7.66 -7.36 4.87
C PRO A 157 -8.87 -6.93 5.71
N VAL A 158 -9.83 -6.21 5.15
CA VAL A 158 -11.01 -5.69 5.86
C VAL A 158 -12.19 -6.65 5.67
N THR A 159 -12.46 -7.06 4.44
CA THR A 159 -13.68 -7.76 4.07
C THR A 159 -13.54 -9.27 4.03
N GLY A 160 -12.32 -9.79 3.83
CA GLY A 160 -12.03 -11.23 3.73
C GLY A 160 -12.47 -11.84 2.41
N LYS A 161 -12.98 -11.02 1.49
CA LYS A 161 -13.39 -11.42 0.15
C LYS A 161 -12.20 -11.33 -0.80
N ALA A 162 -12.35 -11.90 -1.99
CA ALA A 162 -11.40 -11.68 -3.08
C ALA A 162 -11.27 -10.18 -3.39
N MET A 163 -10.05 -9.74 -3.69
CA MET A 163 -9.74 -8.34 -4.03
C MET A 163 -10.16 -8.03 -5.46
N GLN A 164 -11.48 -7.91 -5.68
CA GLN A 164 -12.06 -7.78 -7.02
C GLN A 164 -11.50 -6.57 -7.78
N GLU A 165 -11.27 -5.47 -7.07
CA GLU A 165 -10.69 -4.23 -7.61
C GLU A 165 -9.28 -4.44 -8.20
N TRP A 166 -8.54 -5.44 -7.72
CA TRP A 166 -7.22 -5.81 -8.24
C TRP A 166 -7.30 -6.92 -9.28
N ILE A 167 -8.25 -7.84 -9.14
CA ILE A 167 -8.50 -8.91 -10.12
C ILE A 167 -8.95 -8.32 -11.45
N ASP A 168 -9.85 -7.33 -11.41
CA ASP A 168 -10.36 -6.64 -12.60
C ASP A 168 -9.44 -5.52 -13.10
N ALA A 169 -8.38 -5.21 -12.35
CA ALA A 169 -7.43 -4.18 -12.76
C ALA A 169 -6.74 -4.59 -14.08
N PRO A 170 -6.63 -3.68 -15.07
CA PRO A 170 -6.01 -3.97 -16.35
C PRO A 170 -4.61 -4.57 -16.17
N SER A 171 -4.24 -5.51 -17.05
CA SER A 171 -2.87 -6.02 -17.04
C SER A 171 -1.89 -4.87 -17.30
N SER A 172 -0.60 -5.04 -16.96
CA SER A 172 0.39 -4.01 -17.29
C SER A 172 0.48 -3.70 -18.79
N VAL A 173 0.06 -4.64 -19.65
CA VAL A 173 -0.01 -4.43 -21.10
C VAL A 173 -1.19 -3.53 -21.45
N ASP A 174 -2.36 -3.82 -20.88
CA ASP A 174 -3.61 -3.07 -21.15
C ASP A 174 -3.63 -1.70 -20.45
N ALA A 175 -2.79 -1.51 -19.43
CA ALA A 175 -2.60 -0.25 -18.72
C ALA A 175 -1.55 0.67 -19.39
N ASP A 176 -1.11 0.35 -20.61
CA ASP A 176 -0.07 1.07 -21.35
C ASP A 176 1.26 1.23 -20.58
N LEU A 177 1.63 0.23 -19.76
CA LEU A 177 2.87 0.23 -18.99
C LEU A 177 4.02 -0.49 -19.71
N ASN A 178 3.89 -0.73 -21.03
CA ASN A 178 4.88 -1.47 -21.81
C ASN A 178 6.23 -0.75 -21.86
N ASP A 179 6.25 0.57 -22.09
CA ASP A 179 7.49 1.35 -22.09
C ASP A 179 8.23 1.24 -20.75
N PHE A 180 7.51 1.19 -19.63
CA PHE A 180 8.11 0.98 -18.32
C PHE A 180 8.70 -0.43 -18.17
N ARG A 181 8.04 -1.45 -18.74
CA ARG A 181 8.46 -2.86 -18.67
C ARG A 181 9.63 -3.18 -19.60
N ASP A 182 9.60 -2.67 -20.81
CA ASP A 182 10.58 -2.99 -21.85
C ASP A 182 11.96 -2.38 -21.51
N ASN A 183 11.97 -1.28 -20.74
CA ASN A 183 13.17 -0.65 -20.22
C ASN A 183 13.69 -1.28 -18.90
N LEU A 184 13.24 -2.49 -18.53
CA LEU A 184 13.70 -3.21 -17.32
C LEU A 184 14.89 -4.14 -17.56
N ASP A 185 15.24 -4.40 -18.81
CA ASP A 185 16.47 -5.11 -19.15
C ASP A 185 17.56 -4.11 -19.55
N PRO A 186 18.79 -4.24 -19.04
CA PRO A 186 19.89 -3.40 -19.50
C PRO A 186 20.16 -3.68 -20.98
N MET A 187 20.34 -2.62 -21.77
CA MET A 187 20.86 -2.73 -23.14
C MET A 187 22.29 -3.28 -23.14
#